data_AF-A0A6P1TF41-F1
#
_entry.id   AF-A0A6P1TF41-F1
#
_cell.length_a   1.000
_cell.length_b   1.000
_cell.length_c   1.000
_cell.angle_alpha   90.00
_cell.angle_beta   90.00
_cell.angle_gamma   90.00
#
_symmetry.space_group_name_H-M   'P 1'
#
loop_
_entity.id
_entity.type
_entity.pdbx_description
1 polymer ?
#
loop_
_entity_poly.entity_id
_entity_poly.type
_entity_poly.pdbx_seq_one_letter_code
_entity_poly.pdbx_strand_id
1 'polypeptide(L)'
;MNKIATLVILSLLSTFSIAEQRIIAVEGSGMVEAVPDLIRISYNVFNLHKDDPSKAKAKVDEISSVSVQKLINLGVSEQDITSSSLNIETAEDYDDNGNASIIGHVVRRDIDIVIRDIGLYGDVIQALVDSQVSEIDSVKPDVSNYEELKREALASAAQSARSNAEFLAKQFGAKLDKVHQIGKQNIRRQYSLEEIVVTAQKRSASNIKSIPYEFKPGNVKVSSEVYVEFQLK
;
A
#
# COMPACT_ATOMS: atom_id res chain seq x y z
N MET A 1 13.00 -17.51 90.80
CA MET A 1 12.73 -16.23 90.09
C MET A 1 13.40 -16.29 88.73
N ASN A 2 12.58 -16.26 87.68
CA ASN A 2 12.91 -16.63 86.30
C ASN A 2 13.85 -15.63 85.62
N LYS A 3 14.89 -16.12 84.93
CA LYS A 3 15.65 -15.35 83.95
C LYS A 3 15.24 -15.83 82.56
N ILE A 4 14.48 -15.01 81.84
CA ILE A 4 14.08 -15.25 80.44
C ILE A 4 15.24 -14.78 79.56
N ALA A 5 15.76 -15.69 78.73
CA ALA A 5 16.74 -15.41 77.68
C ALA A 5 15.99 -14.93 76.43
N THR A 6 16.27 -13.71 75.98
CA THR A 6 15.70 -13.17 74.75
C THR A 6 16.65 -13.47 73.58
N LEU A 7 16.20 -14.36 72.69
CA LEU A 7 16.86 -14.74 71.45
C LEU A 7 16.53 -13.68 70.37
N VAL A 8 17.53 -12.93 69.89
CA VAL A 8 17.36 -12.00 68.77
C VAL A 8 17.70 -12.74 67.48
N ILE A 9 16.67 -13.03 66.67
CA ILE A 9 16.82 -13.58 65.32
C ILE A 9 16.96 -12.39 64.37
N LEU A 10 18.18 -12.17 63.87
CA LEU A 10 18.49 -11.16 62.86
C LEU A 10 18.18 -11.72 61.47
N SER A 11 17.02 -11.37 60.91
CA SER A 11 16.67 -11.70 59.52
C SER A 11 17.38 -10.74 58.55
N LEU A 12 18.38 -11.23 57.83
CA LEU A 12 18.92 -10.53 56.66
C LEU A 12 17.88 -10.55 55.53
N LEU A 13 17.18 -9.45 55.31
CA LEU A 13 16.48 -9.20 54.06
C LEU A 13 17.50 -8.75 53.00
N SER A 14 17.84 -9.64 52.08
CA SER A 14 18.59 -9.26 50.88
C SER A 14 17.69 -8.40 49.99
N THR A 15 17.93 -7.10 49.97
CA THR A 15 17.28 -6.20 49.01
C THR A 15 17.90 -6.43 47.63
N PHE A 16 17.17 -7.09 46.74
CA PHE A 16 17.49 -7.04 45.31
C PHE A 16 17.24 -5.61 44.83
N SER A 17 18.30 -4.82 44.67
CA SER A 17 18.23 -3.53 43.99
C SER A 17 18.11 -3.79 42.50
N ILE A 18 16.90 -3.63 41.95
CA ILE A 18 16.71 -3.53 40.51
C ILE A 18 17.26 -2.16 40.13
N ALA A 19 18.47 -2.13 39.56
CA ALA A 19 19.01 -0.91 38.98
C ALA A 19 18.09 -0.49 37.82
N GLU A 20 17.38 0.62 37.99
CA GLU A 20 16.52 1.18 36.95
C GLU A 20 17.41 1.58 35.76
N GLN A 21 17.26 0.88 34.63
CA GLN A 21 18.07 1.14 33.45
C GLN A 21 17.71 2.51 32.88
N ARG A 22 18.70 3.40 32.79
CA ARG A 22 18.54 4.70 32.10
C ARG A 22 18.43 4.44 30.60
N ILE A 23 17.26 4.74 30.04
CA ILE A 23 16.97 4.54 28.61
C ILE A 23 16.61 5.88 27.94
N ILE A 24 16.84 5.93 26.64
CA ILE A 24 16.29 6.96 25.77
C ILE A 24 15.49 6.29 24.66
N ALA A 25 14.25 6.73 24.50
CA ALA A 25 13.35 6.30 23.45
C ALA A 25 13.29 7.35 22.34
N VAL A 26 13.45 6.93 21.10
CA VAL A 26 13.39 7.81 19.94
C VAL A 26 12.68 7.13 18.78
N GLU A 27 12.17 7.98 17.90
CA GLU A 27 11.68 7.57 16.60
C GLU A 27 12.67 8.03 15.52
N GLY A 28 12.79 7.23 14.47
CA GLY A 28 13.58 7.56 13.29
C GLY A 28 12.77 7.30 12.03
N SER A 29 12.96 8.16 11.04
CA SER A 29 12.28 8.07 9.75
C SER A 29 13.29 7.98 8.61
N GLY A 30 12.90 7.27 7.56
CA GLY A 30 13.70 7.08 6.35
C GLY A 30 12.80 7.08 5.13
N MET A 31 13.30 7.63 4.03
CA MET A 31 12.58 7.69 2.76
C MET A 31 13.55 7.42 1.62
N VAL A 32 13.10 6.63 0.65
CA VAL A 32 13.77 6.44 -0.64
C VAL A 32 12.77 6.74 -1.75
N GLU A 33 13.24 7.43 -2.78
CA GLU A 33 12.47 7.71 -3.99
C GLU A 33 13.07 6.93 -5.16
N ALA A 34 12.20 6.36 -6.00
CA ALA A 34 12.61 5.66 -7.21
C ALA A 34 11.68 6.01 -8.37
N VAL A 35 12.24 6.06 -9.57
CA VAL A 35 11.45 6.17 -10.80
C VAL A 35 10.72 4.83 -11.01
N PRO A 36 9.40 4.82 -11.24
CA PRO A 36 8.66 3.59 -11.50
C PRO A 36 9.14 2.89 -12.77
N ASP A 37 9.21 1.57 -12.73
CA ASP A 37 9.58 0.71 -13.86
C ASP A 37 8.43 -0.21 -14.30
N LEU A 38 7.29 -0.16 -13.60
CA LEU A 38 6.07 -0.88 -13.95
C LEU A 38 4.82 -0.12 -13.50
N ILE A 39 3.66 -0.53 -14.02
CA ILE A 39 2.35 -0.04 -13.61
C ILE A 39 1.48 -1.23 -13.21
N ARG A 40 0.84 -1.14 -12.05
CA ARG A 40 -0.23 -2.05 -11.64
C ARG A 40 -1.57 -1.42 -11.99
N ILE A 41 -2.41 -2.16 -12.69
CA ILE A 41 -3.77 -1.73 -13.01
C ILE A 41 -4.74 -2.76 -12.43
N SER A 42 -5.78 -2.29 -11.77
CA SER A 42 -6.92 -3.10 -11.35
C SER A 42 -8.13 -2.61 -12.11
N TYR A 43 -8.89 -3.52 -12.71
CA TYR A 43 -10.12 -3.21 -13.42
C TYR A 43 -11.16 -4.29 -13.17
N ASN A 44 -12.42 -3.96 -13.39
CA ASN A 44 -13.51 -4.90 -13.22
C ASN A 44 -14.40 -4.98 -14.47
N VAL A 45 -15.05 -6.13 -14.57
CA VAL A 45 -16.10 -6.42 -15.54
C VAL A 45 -17.31 -6.84 -14.74
N PHE A 46 -18.41 -6.13 -14.91
CA PHE A 46 -19.68 -6.53 -14.36
C PHE A 46 -20.80 -6.54 -15.41
N ASN A 47 -21.80 -7.38 -15.16
CA ASN A 47 -23.02 -7.40 -15.93
C ASN A 47 -24.21 -7.69 -15.01
N LEU A 48 -25.37 -7.12 -15.34
CA LEU A 48 -26.62 -7.36 -14.62
C LEU A 48 -27.59 -8.10 -15.53
N HIS A 49 -28.23 -9.13 -14.99
CA HIS A 49 -29.37 -9.77 -15.65
C HIS A 49 -30.52 -9.92 -14.67
N LYS A 50 -31.73 -9.55 -15.11
CA LYS A 50 -32.91 -9.45 -14.24
C LYS A 50 -33.28 -10.77 -13.54
N ASP A 51 -33.35 -11.87 -14.28
CA ASP A 51 -33.92 -13.13 -13.76
C ASP A 51 -32.95 -14.32 -13.77
N ASP A 52 -31.77 -14.18 -14.39
CA ASP A 52 -30.88 -15.31 -14.70
C ASP A 52 -29.41 -14.90 -14.58
N PRO A 53 -28.77 -15.18 -13.43
CA PRO A 53 -27.36 -14.85 -13.22
C PRO A 53 -26.42 -15.55 -14.20
N SER A 54 -26.85 -16.66 -14.83
CA SER A 54 -26.03 -17.39 -15.80
C SER A 54 -25.77 -16.57 -17.06
N LYS A 55 -26.73 -15.73 -17.48
CA LYS A 55 -26.57 -14.83 -18.63
C LYS A 55 -25.63 -13.67 -18.32
N ALA A 56 -25.77 -13.07 -17.13
CA ALA A 56 -24.82 -12.06 -16.65
C ALA A 56 -23.40 -12.64 -16.58
N LYS A 57 -23.25 -13.84 -16.01
CA LYS A 57 -21.98 -14.57 -15.96
C LYS A 57 -21.39 -14.82 -17.34
N ALA A 58 -22.18 -15.32 -18.29
CA ALA A 58 -21.71 -15.57 -19.65
C ALA A 58 -21.14 -14.29 -20.30
N LYS A 59 -21.79 -13.14 -20.08
CA LYS A 59 -21.29 -11.86 -20.60
C LYS A 59 -20.02 -11.40 -19.93
N VAL A 60 -19.92 -11.55 -18.61
CA VAL A 60 -18.69 -11.25 -17.84
C VAL A 60 -17.54 -12.13 -18.32
N ASP A 61 -17.76 -13.43 -18.55
CA ASP A 61 -16.75 -14.36 -19.05
C ASP A 61 -16.27 -13.98 -20.46
N GLU A 62 -17.20 -13.61 -21.36
CA GLU A 62 -16.87 -13.16 -22.72
C GLU A 62 -15.96 -11.91 -22.67
N ILE A 63 -16.39 -10.86 -21.97
CA ILE A 63 -15.63 -9.61 -21.87
C ILE A 63 -14.28 -9.84 -21.19
N SER A 64 -14.24 -10.60 -20.10
CA SER A 64 -12.99 -10.94 -19.39
C SER A 64 -12.00 -11.65 -20.31
N SER A 65 -12.49 -12.61 -21.11
CA SER A 65 -11.63 -13.38 -22.02
C SER A 65 -11.09 -12.49 -23.14
N VAL A 66 -11.94 -11.62 -23.71
CA VAL A 66 -11.55 -10.67 -24.76
C VAL A 66 -10.52 -9.67 -24.22
N SER A 67 -10.74 -9.09 -23.04
CA SER A 67 -9.80 -8.12 -22.45
C SER A 67 -8.44 -8.78 -22.18
N VAL A 68 -8.42 -9.95 -21.53
CA VAL A 68 -7.19 -10.69 -21.24
C VAL A 68 -6.45 -11.04 -22.53
N GLN A 69 -7.14 -11.53 -23.56
CA GLN A 69 -6.50 -11.88 -24.83
C GLN A 69 -5.88 -10.65 -25.52
N LYS A 70 -6.55 -9.50 -25.50
CA LYS A 70 -5.97 -8.26 -26.06
C LYS A 70 -4.73 -7.82 -25.29
N LEU A 71 -4.74 -7.91 -23.97
CA LEU A 71 -3.59 -7.57 -23.13
C LEU A 71 -2.39 -8.48 -23.41
N ILE A 72 -2.62 -9.79 -23.55
CA ILE A 72 -1.59 -10.75 -23.92
C ILE A 72 -1.01 -10.42 -25.31
N ASN A 73 -1.86 -10.09 -26.27
CA ASN A 73 -1.43 -9.71 -27.62
C ASN A 73 -0.61 -8.40 -27.64
N LEU A 74 -0.82 -7.51 -26.67
CA LEU A 74 -0.03 -6.30 -26.47
C LEU A 74 1.30 -6.56 -25.74
N GLY A 75 1.55 -7.78 -25.26
CA GLY A 75 2.79 -8.16 -24.59
C GLY A 75 2.71 -8.19 -23.05
N VAL A 76 1.52 -8.08 -22.45
CA VAL A 76 1.34 -8.35 -21.02
C VAL A 76 1.49 -9.85 -20.78
N SER A 77 2.44 -10.25 -19.94
CA SER A 77 2.69 -11.67 -19.65
C SER A 77 1.51 -12.28 -18.89
N GLU A 78 1.16 -13.54 -19.18
CA GLU A 78 0.08 -14.25 -18.47
C GLU A 78 0.31 -14.29 -16.95
N GLN A 79 1.56 -14.50 -16.51
CA GLN A 79 1.92 -14.48 -15.09
C GLN A 79 1.68 -13.13 -14.39
N ASP A 80 1.58 -12.05 -15.17
CA ASP A 80 1.33 -10.69 -14.70
C ASP A 80 -0.16 -10.34 -14.75
N ILE A 81 -1.03 -11.30 -15.09
CA ILE A 81 -2.49 -11.18 -15.09
C ILE A 81 -3.05 -12.09 -14.00
N THR A 82 -3.74 -11.51 -13.02
CA THR A 82 -4.40 -12.24 -11.94
C THR A 82 -5.88 -11.88 -11.95
N SER A 83 -6.74 -12.88 -12.08
CA SER A 83 -8.19 -12.69 -12.02
C SER A 83 -8.74 -13.18 -10.68
N SER A 84 -9.62 -12.41 -10.06
CA SER A 84 -10.33 -12.81 -8.86
C SER A 84 -11.42 -13.86 -9.17
N SER A 85 -11.88 -14.54 -8.12
CA SER A 85 -13.11 -15.33 -8.20
C SER A 85 -14.28 -14.41 -8.57
N LEU A 86 -15.19 -14.95 -9.37
CA LEU A 86 -16.40 -14.24 -9.78
C LEU A 86 -17.33 -14.04 -8.57
N ASN A 87 -17.79 -12.81 -8.38
CA ASN A 87 -18.75 -12.41 -7.35
C ASN A 87 -20.16 -12.30 -7.97
N ILE A 88 -21.18 -12.83 -7.30
CA ILE A 88 -22.59 -12.76 -7.71
C ILE A 88 -23.40 -12.19 -6.57
N GLU A 89 -24.08 -11.07 -6.81
CA GLU A 89 -24.88 -10.36 -5.83
C GLU A 89 -26.29 -10.12 -6.40
N THR A 90 -27.31 -10.19 -5.54
CA THR A 90 -28.66 -9.75 -5.90
C THR A 90 -28.73 -8.24 -5.71
N ALA A 91 -29.06 -7.52 -6.78
CA ALA A 91 -29.30 -6.08 -6.74
C ALA A 91 -30.76 -5.82 -6.36
N GLU A 92 -30.95 -4.97 -5.35
CA GLU A 92 -32.25 -4.55 -4.84
C GLU A 92 -32.40 -3.03 -4.99
N ASP A 93 -33.61 -2.58 -5.32
CA ASP A 93 -34.03 -1.18 -5.29
C ASP A 93 -34.92 -0.95 -4.07
N TYR A 94 -34.81 0.21 -3.44
CA TYR A 94 -35.61 0.56 -2.26
C TYR A 94 -36.48 1.76 -2.62
N ASP A 95 -37.80 1.62 -2.44
CA ASP A 95 -38.71 2.76 -2.60
C ASP A 95 -38.60 3.76 -1.42
N ASP A 96 -39.25 4.92 -1.55
CA ASP A 96 -39.27 5.97 -0.51
C ASP A 96 -39.84 5.48 0.85
N ASN A 97 -40.56 4.35 0.86
CA ASN A 97 -41.13 3.72 2.05
C ASN A 97 -40.22 2.62 2.63
N GLY A 98 -39.07 2.34 2.01
CA GLY A 98 -38.12 1.31 2.41
C GLY A 98 -38.45 -0.11 1.95
N ASN A 99 -39.38 -0.29 1.00
CA ASN A 99 -39.68 -1.61 0.44
C ASN A 99 -38.62 -1.99 -0.61
N ALA A 100 -38.01 -3.15 -0.43
CA ALA A 100 -37.04 -3.70 -1.37
C ALA A 100 -37.72 -4.40 -2.56
N SER A 101 -37.20 -4.18 -3.77
CA SER A 101 -37.57 -4.91 -4.97
C SER A 101 -36.33 -5.39 -5.72
N ILE A 102 -36.31 -6.65 -6.15
CA ILE A 102 -35.15 -7.21 -6.85
C ILE A 102 -35.08 -6.63 -8.27
N ILE A 103 -33.96 -5.97 -8.58
CA ILE A 103 -33.64 -5.41 -9.90
C ILE A 103 -32.98 -6.48 -10.78
N GLY A 104 -32.21 -7.38 -10.16
CA GLY A 104 -31.63 -8.53 -10.83
C GLY A 104 -30.40 -9.07 -10.12
N HIS A 105 -29.57 -9.79 -10.87
CA HIS A 105 -28.33 -10.37 -10.38
C HIS A 105 -27.15 -9.70 -11.06
N VAL A 106 -26.29 -9.07 -10.27
CA VAL A 106 -25.02 -8.50 -10.71
C VAL A 106 -23.96 -9.57 -10.58
N VAL A 107 -23.25 -9.80 -11.67
CA VAL A 107 -22.07 -10.65 -11.70
C VAL A 107 -20.87 -9.76 -11.95
N ARG A 108 -19.82 -9.87 -11.14
CA ARG A 108 -18.59 -9.08 -11.25
C ARG A 108 -17.37 -10.00 -11.22
N ARG A 109 -16.33 -9.63 -11.97
CA ARG A 109 -14.97 -10.16 -11.85
C ARG A 109 -13.98 -9.00 -11.84
N ASP A 110 -13.04 -9.05 -10.91
CA ASP A 110 -11.93 -8.11 -10.83
C ASP A 110 -10.69 -8.77 -11.43
N ILE A 111 -9.88 -7.98 -12.14
CA ILE A 111 -8.67 -8.43 -12.81
C ILE A 111 -7.57 -7.43 -12.52
N ASP A 112 -6.49 -7.93 -11.94
CA ASP A 112 -5.26 -7.20 -11.69
C ASP A 112 -4.23 -7.54 -12.75
N ILE A 113 -3.57 -6.51 -13.28
CA ILE A 113 -2.50 -6.66 -14.26
C ILE A 113 -1.25 -5.88 -13.85
N VAL A 114 -0.09 -6.39 -14.26
CA VAL A 114 1.20 -5.71 -14.13
C VAL A 114 1.77 -5.45 -15.52
N ILE A 115 1.90 -4.16 -15.86
CA ILE A 115 2.54 -3.71 -17.10
C ILE A 115 4.00 -3.38 -16.78
N ARG A 116 4.93 -4.16 -17.31
CA ARG A 116 6.39 -3.95 -17.11
C ARG A 116 7.02 -3.02 -18.13
N ASP A 117 6.37 -2.85 -19.27
CA ASP A 117 6.73 -1.81 -20.24
C ASP A 117 5.74 -0.65 -20.10
N ILE A 118 6.15 0.38 -19.36
CA ILE A 118 5.35 1.59 -19.11
C ILE A 118 4.91 2.25 -20.42
N GLY A 119 5.66 2.10 -21.51
CA GLY A 119 5.31 2.64 -22.82
C GLY A 119 4.00 2.06 -23.37
N LEU A 120 3.62 0.84 -22.95
CA LEU A 120 2.37 0.20 -23.36
C LEU A 120 1.13 0.74 -22.65
N TYR A 121 1.29 1.64 -21.66
CA TYR A 121 0.16 2.11 -20.86
C TYR A 121 -1.02 2.61 -21.72
N GLY A 122 -0.75 3.49 -22.70
CA GLY A 122 -1.80 4.04 -23.56
C GLY A 122 -2.56 2.97 -24.34
N ASP A 123 -1.83 2.03 -24.95
CA ASP A 123 -2.39 0.93 -25.73
C ASP A 123 -3.17 -0.05 -24.84
N VAL A 124 -2.70 -0.31 -23.62
CA VAL A 124 -3.41 -1.14 -22.64
C VAL A 124 -4.73 -0.50 -22.23
N ILE A 125 -4.74 0.79 -21.88
CA ILE A 125 -5.98 1.50 -21.53
C ILE A 125 -6.96 1.48 -22.72
N GLN A 126 -6.48 1.72 -23.94
CA GLN A 126 -7.32 1.65 -25.12
C GLN A 126 -7.89 0.24 -25.34
N ALA A 127 -7.08 -0.81 -25.19
CA ALA A 127 -7.54 -2.18 -25.32
C ALA A 127 -8.60 -2.56 -24.29
N LEU A 128 -8.49 -2.06 -23.04
CA LEU A 128 -9.51 -2.24 -22.00
C LEU A 128 -10.83 -1.55 -22.39
N VAL A 129 -10.77 -0.29 -22.85
CA VAL A 129 -11.94 0.45 -23.34
C VAL A 129 -12.60 -0.28 -24.51
N ASP A 130 -11.82 -0.69 -25.51
CA ASP A 130 -12.31 -1.42 -26.67
C ASP A 130 -12.87 -2.81 -26.33
N SER A 131 -12.53 -3.34 -25.16
CA SER A 131 -13.07 -4.62 -24.66
C SER A 131 -14.36 -4.44 -23.87
N GLN A 132 -14.79 -3.19 -23.64
CA GLN A 132 -15.98 -2.86 -22.85
C GLN A 132 -15.87 -3.35 -21.40
N VAL A 133 -14.67 -3.25 -20.80
CA VAL A 133 -14.55 -3.41 -19.35
C VAL A 133 -15.38 -2.34 -18.65
N SER A 134 -15.91 -2.67 -17.48
CA SER A 134 -16.89 -1.81 -16.82
C SER A 134 -16.23 -0.60 -16.16
N GLU A 135 -15.10 -0.82 -15.50
CA GLU A 135 -14.41 0.23 -14.75
C GLU A 135 -12.94 -0.14 -14.56
N ILE A 136 -12.06 0.87 -14.56
CA ILE A 136 -10.68 0.75 -14.14
C ILE A 136 -10.60 1.30 -12.71
N ASP A 137 -10.51 0.39 -11.74
CA ASP A 137 -10.56 0.71 -10.31
C ASP A 137 -9.32 1.46 -9.83
N SER A 138 -8.14 1.09 -10.33
CA SER A 138 -6.92 1.79 -9.96
C SER A 138 -5.78 1.65 -10.97
N VAL A 139 -4.96 2.69 -11.04
CA VAL A 139 -3.68 2.72 -11.79
C VAL A 139 -2.60 3.18 -10.81
N LYS A 140 -1.60 2.32 -10.59
CA LYS A 140 -0.54 2.54 -9.59
C LYS A 140 0.84 2.31 -10.23
N PRO A 141 1.59 3.39 -10.51
CA PRO A 141 3.01 3.28 -10.84
C PRO A 141 3.75 2.59 -9.70
N ASP A 142 4.64 1.67 -10.01
CA ASP A 142 5.34 0.89 -8.98
C ASP A 142 6.73 0.48 -9.48
N VAL A 143 7.49 -0.18 -8.61
CA VAL A 143 8.88 -0.56 -8.83
C VAL A 143 9.06 -2.05 -8.61
N SER A 144 9.82 -2.70 -9.50
CA SER A 144 10.10 -4.13 -9.46
C SER A 144 10.98 -4.53 -8.27
N ASN A 145 11.84 -3.62 -7.80
CA ASN A 145 12.79 -3.85 -6.70
C ASN A 145 12.28 -3.32 -5.34
N TYR A 146 10.98 -3.23 -5.11
CA TYR A 146 10.43 -2.64 -3.89
C TYR A 146 10.99 -3.21 -2.57
N GLU A 147 11.19 -4.52 -2.47
CA GLU A 147 11.72 -5.11 -1.22
C GLU A 147 13.16 -4.67 -0.92
N GLU A 148 13.92 -4.25 -1.91
CA GLU A 148 15.23 -3.61 -1.74
C GLU A 148 15.07 -2.18 -1.22
N LEU A 149 14.28 -1.35 -1.90
CA LEU A 149 14.01 0.05 -1.49
C LEU A 149 13.42 0.12 -0.08
N LYS A 150 12.60 -0.86 0.29
CA LYS A 150 12.07 -1.03 1.65
C LYS A 150 13.18 -1.25 2.68
N ARG A 151 14.18 -2.09 2.37
CA ARG A 151 15.34 -2.32 3.25
C ARG A 151 16.19 -1.05 3.36
N GLU A 152 16.37 -0.32 2.26
CA GLU A 152 17.08 0.95 2.25
C GLU A 152 16.37 2.01 3.12
N ALA A 153 15.05 2.16 2.97
CA ALA A 153 14.26 3.07 3.79
C ALA A 153 14.32 2.69 5.28
N LEU A 154 14.27 1.40 5.61
CA LEU A 154 14.45 0.92 7.00
C LEU A 154 15.85 1.22 7.54
N ALA A 155 16.90 1.01 6.74
CA ALA A 155 18.27 1.32 7.14
C ALA A 155 18.44 2.83 7.41
N SER A 156 17.87 3.67 6.54
CA SER A 156 17.82 5.12 6.74
C SER A 156 17.06 5.51 8.01
N ALA A 157 15.91 4.87 8.29
CA ALA A 157 15.13 5.12 9.50
C ALA A 157 15.90 4.73 10.78
N ALA A 158 16.60 3.60 10.76
CA ALA A 158 17.43 3.16 11.88
C ALA A 158 18.62 4.10 12.13
N GLN A 159 19.25 4.60 11.06
CA GLN A 159 20.31 5.59 11.16
C GLN A 159 19.78 6.91 11.74
N SER A 160 18.62 7.37 11.26
CA SER A 160 17.94 8.56 11.79
C SER A 160 17.63 8.42 13.29
N ALA A 161 17.04 7.30 13.71
CA ALA A 161 16.75 7.02 15.11
C ALA A 161 18.02 7.11 15.97
N ARG A 162 19.11 6.45 15.53
CA ARG A 162 20.37 6.50 16.25
C ARG A 162 20.92 7.93 16.37
N SER A 163 20.93 8.68 15.28
CA SER A 163 21.40 10.07 15.29
C SER A 163 20.55 10.96 16.23
N ASN A 164 19.24 10.76 16.26
CA ASN A 164 18.35 11.47 17.20
C ASN A 164 18.68 11.12 18.66
N ALA A 165 18.89 9.83 18.98
CA ALA A 165 19.26 9.41 20.33
C ALA A 165 20.63 9.96 20.76
N GLU A 166 21.63 9.93 19.87
CA GLU A 166 22.96 10.49 20.14
C GLU A 166 22.90 12.01 20.38
N PHE A 167 22.10 12.74 19.58
CA PHE A 167 21.88 14.17 19.75
C PHE A 167 21.24 14.49 21.09
N LEU A 168 20.13 13.83 21.43
CA LEU A 168 19.39 14.07 22.67
C LEU A 168 20.22 13.67 23.90
N ALA A 169 20.86 12.50 23.90
CA ALA A 169 21.72 12.07 25.01
C ALA A 169 22.78 13.12 25.34
N LYS A 170 23.42 13.70 24.30
CA LYS A 170 24.42 14.77 24.45
C LYS A 170 23.85 16.02 25.12
N GLN A 171 22.61 16.44 24.80
CA GLN A 171 21.98 17.62 25.42
C GLN A 171 21.75 17.43 26.93
N PHE A 172 21.58 16.19 27.39
CA PHE A 172 21.40 15.85 28.80
C PHE A 172 22.69 15.39 29.49
N GLY A 173 23.85 15.58 28.86
CA GLY A 173 25.15 15.19 29.42
C GLY A 173 25.35 13.68 29.57
N ALA A 174 24.56 12.87 28.86
CA ALA A 174 24.68 11.42 28.82
C ALA A 174 25.37 10.95 27.53
N LYS A 175 25.75 9.67 27.47
CA LYS A 175 26.23 9.03 26.22
C LYS A 175 25.36 7.84 25.85
N LEU A 176 25.22 7.59 24.56
CA LEU A 176 24.54 6.39 24.08
C LEU A 176 25.40 5.15 24.34
N ASP A 177 24.77 4.04 24.73
CA ASP A 177 25.39 2.71 24.83
C ASP A 177 24.86 1.77 23.74
N LYS A 178 24.27 0.64 24.13
CA LYS A 178 23.70 -0.38 23.27
C LYS A 178 22.22 -0.16 23.05
N VAL A 179 21.71 -0.76 21.98
CA VAL A 179 20.27 -0.89 21.74
C VAL A 179 19.66 -1.69 22.90
N HIS A 180 18.60 -1.15 23.49
CA HIS A 180 17.79 -1.82 24.50
C HIS A 180 16.68 -2.62 23.84
N GLN A 181 15.91 -1.96 22.96
CA GLN A 181 14.77 -2.55 22.28
C GLN A 181 14.59 -1.89 20.91
N ILE A 182 14.14 -2.69 19.93
CA ILE A 182 13.61 -2.17 18.67
C ILE A 182 12.11 -2.44 18.68
N GLY A 183 11.32 -1.38 18.63
CA GLY A 183 9.87 -1.43 18.61
C GLY A 183 9.31 -1.69 17.21
N LYS A 184 8.01 -1.44 17.06
CA LYS A 184 7.28 -1.69 15.81
C LYS A 184 7.87 -0.87 14.67
N GLN A 185 7.95 -1.48 13.50
CA GLN A 185 8.38 -0.86 12.25
C GLN A 185 7.13 -0.59 11.42
N ASN A 186 6.93 0.67 11.02
CA ASN A 186 5.85 1.04 10.10
C ASN A 186 6.47 1.36 8.74
N ILE A 187 6.05 0.66 7.70
CA ILE A 187 6.56 0.88 6.34
C ILE A 187 5.38 1.19 5.44
N ARG A 188 5.47 2.30 4.71
CA ARG A 188 4.41 2.80 3.84
C ARG A 188 4.99 3.04 2.45
N ARG A 189 4.31 2.49 1.45
CA ARG A 189 4.53 2.83 0.05
C ARG A 189 3.51 3.90 -0.35
N GLN A 190 3.96 5.00 -0.91
CA GLN A 190 3.10 6.07 -1.41
C GLN A 190 3.26 6.19 -2.93
N TYR A 191 2.13 6.21 -3.62
CA TYR A 191 2.05 6.42 -5.06
C TYR A 191 1.70 7.89 -5.32
N SER A 192 2.41 8.54 -6.24
CA SER A 192 2.00 9.83 -6.79
C SER A 192 1.64 9.67 -8.27
N LEU A 193 0.47 10.19 -8.64
CA LEU A 193 0.13 10.44 -10.03
C LEU A 193 0.38 11.92 -10.25
N GLU A 194 1.36 12.27 -11.09
CA GLU A 194 1.56 13.66 -11.51
C GLU A 194 0.78 13.87 -12.81
N GLU A 195 -0.42 14.44 -12.70
CA GLU A 195 -1.16 14.90 -13.87
C GLU A 195 -0.54 16.21 -14.36
N ILE A 196 0.22 16.16 -15.46
CA ILE A 196 0.63 17.39 -16.14
C ILE A 196 -0.58 17.91 -16.91
N VAL A 197 -1.39 18.74 -16.25
CA VAL A 197 -2.45 19.50 -16.93
C VAL A 197 -1.77 20.53 -17.82
N VAL A 198 -1.60 20.19 -19.11
CA VAL A 198 -1.25 21.18 -20.12
C VAL A 198 -2.41 22.17 -20.18
N THR A 199 -2.27 23.32 -19.52
CA THR A 199 -3.28 24.37 -19.56
C THR A 199 -3.34 24.89 -20.99
N ALA A 200 -4.27 24.33 -21.78
CA ALA A 200 -4.54 24.76 -23.13
C ALA A 200 -5.00 26.23 -23.07
N GLN A 201 -4.08 27.16 -23.33
CA GLN A 201 -4.43 28.55 -23.57
C GLN A 201 -5.50 28.59 -24.65
N LYS A 202 -6.67 29.17 -24.33
CA LYS A 202 -7.77 29.47 -25.25
C LYS A 202 -7.23 30.04 -26.57
N ARG A 203 -7.11 29.19 -27.59
CA ARG A 203 -7.01 29.60 -28.99
C ARG A 203 -7.93 28.71 -29.81
N SER A 204 -9.05 29.31 -30.21
CA SER A 204 -9.95 28.98 -31.31
C SER A 204 -10.20 27.50 -31.62
N ALA A 205 -11.41 27.07 -31.28
CA ALA A 205 -12.02 25.84 -31.76
C ALA A 205 -12.09 25.82 -33.29
N SER A 206 -11.36 24.90 -33.92
CA SER A 206 -11.77 24.23 -35.18
C SER A 206 -10.82 23.14 -35.68
N ASN A 207 -9.67 22.85 -35.03
CA ASN A 207 -8.86 21.67 -35.37
C ASN A 207 -7.92 21.26 -34.22
N ILE A 208 -8.49 20.90 -33.06
CA ILE A 208 -7.70 20.20 -32.04
C ILE A 208 -7.63 18.74 -32.49
N LYS A 209 -6.57 18.38 -33.21
CA LYS A 209 -6.14 16.99 -33.28
C LYS A 209 -5.85 16.60 -31.83
N SER A 210 -6.71 15.77 -31.22
CA SER A 210 -6.52 15.32 -29.83
C SER A 210 -5.13 14.74 -29.72
N ILE A 211 -4.23 15.44 -29.02
CA ILE A 211 -2.94 14.88 -28.67
C ILE A 211 -3.27 13.86 -27.59
N PRO A 212 -2.94 12.57 -27.78
CA PRO A 212 -3.16 11.57 -26.74
C PRO A 212 -2.50 12.04 -25.45
N TYR A 213 -3.22 11.94 -24.33
CA TYR A 213 -2.64 12.24 -23.02
C TYR A 213 -1.46 11.30 -22.79
N GLU A 214 -0.26 11.86 -22.62
CA GLU A 214 0.95 11.11 -22.30
C GLU A 214 0.99 10.90 -20.79
N PHE A 215 0.77 9.66 -20.35
CA PHE A 215 0.83 9.30 -18.94
C PHE A 215 2.26 9.43 -18.42
N LYS A 216 2.46 10.30 -17.42
CA LYS A 216 3.74 10.52 -16.76
C LYS A 216 3.61 10.17 -15.28
N PRO A 217 4.02 8.95 -14.87
CA PRO A 217 3.93 8.57 -13.48
C PRO A 217 4.93 9.38 -12.64
N GLY A 218 4.53 9.78 -11.43
CA GLY A 218 5.45 10.38 -10.46
C GLY A 218 6.34 9.32 -9.81
N ASN A 219 7.38 9.77 -9.10
CA ASN A 219 8.27 8.86 -8.37
C ASN A 219 7.52 8.06 -7.30
N VAL A 220 7.92 6.80 -7.13
CA VAL A 220 7.46 5.95 -6.02
C VAL A 220 8.24 6.32 -4.78
N LYS A 221 7.52 6.65 -3.70
CA LYS A 221 8.13 6.97 -2.40
C LYS A 221 7.94 5.81 -1.44
N VAL A 222 9.04 5.30 -0.91
CA VAL A 222 9.05 4.24 0.10
C VAL A 222 9.54 4.85 1.41
N SER A 223 8.64 4.93 2.38
CA SER A 223 8.92 5.54 3.69
C SER A 223 8.85 4.49 4.79
N SER A 224 9.77 4.60 5.75
CA SER A 224 9.85 3.73 6.91
C SER A 224 10.00 4.55 8.19
N GLU A 225 9.40 4.07 9.27
CA GLU A 225 9.49 4.61 10.61
C GLU A 225 9.81 3.49 11.59
N VAL A 226 10.76 3.75 12.48
CA VAL A 226 11.21 2.80 13.49
C VAL A 226 11.25 3.47 14.86
N TYR A 227 10.73 2.78 15.85
CA TYR A 227 10.89 3.15 17.26
C TYR A 227 12.05 2.35 17.86
N VAL A 228 12.99 3.03 18.51
CA VAL A 228 14.17 2.38 19.11
C VAL A 228 14.43 2.96 20.49
N GLU A 229 14.72 2.07 21.43
CA GLU A 229 15.19 2.42 22.76
C GLU A 229 16.66 2.06 22.89
N PHE A 230 17.44 2.97 23.45
CA PHE A 230 18.86 2.78 23.71
C PHE A 230 19.15 2.95 25.19
N GLN A 231 20.14 2.23 25.70
CA GLN A 231 20.67 2.45 27.03
C GLN A 231 21.59 3.67 27.05
N LEU A 232 21.62 4.37 28.18
CA LEU A 232 22.51 5.51 28.42
C LEU A 232 23.65 5.13 29.39
N LYS A 233 24.82 5.72 29.16
CA LYS A 233 25.96 5.77 30.10
C LYS A 233 25.98 7.10 30.84
#